data_AF-A0AAD5GUV6-F1
#
_entry.id   AF-A0AAD5GUV6-F1
#
_cell.length_a   1.000
_cell.length_b   1.000
_cell.length_c   1.000
_cell.angle_alpha   90.00
_cell.angle_beta   90.00
_cell.angle_gamma   90.00
#
_symmetry.space_group_name_H-M   'P 1'
#
loop_
_entity.id
_entity.type
_entity.pdbx_description
1 polymer ?
#
loop_
_entity_poly.entity_id
_entity_poly.type
_entity_poly.pdbx_seq_one_letter_code
_entity_poly.pdbx_strand_id
1 'polypeptide(L)'
;DCLDNFKDKKEFWYMSKDANESQKGVKRSDKWWLPTVKVPPGGLSEESRKWMQKQKDCANQVLKASMAINAEVLAIMEIPEDYLENLPKKSRDRLGEASYKFITAEFFDPGQFLASMDLSSEHKILDLKNKIEASIIIWKRKMLQKESRASWNSSSKMEKRELFEERAKIILLLIKQRFPGLPQSLLDINKIESNKDVGHAILESYSRVLESLANTVMNCIEDVLYADEVAKTSAATKSPDN
;
A
#
# COMPACT_ATOMS: atom_id res chain seq x y z
N ASP A 1 11.01 18.07 12.30
CA ASP A 1 12.16 17.23 12.72
C ASP A 1 12.87 16.52 11.56
N CYS A 2 12.33 15.45 10.95
CA CYS A 2 13.05 14.73 9.89
C CYS A 2 13.44 15.64 8.70
N LEU A 3 12.50 16.45 8.21
CA LEU A 3 12.77 17.44 7.15
C LEU A 3 13.70 18.57 7.60
N ASP A 4 13.64 18.99 8.86
CA ASP A 4 14.50 20.06 9.38
C ASP A 4 15.98 19.66 9.38
N ASN A 5 16.28 18.38 9.52
CA ASN A 5 17.65 17.86 9.48
C ASN A 5 18.34 18.05 8.11
N PHE A 6 17.60 18.41 7.06
CA PHE A 6 18.14 18.63 5.72
C PHE A 6 18.67 20.06 5.49
N LYS A 7 18.44 21.01 6.41
CA LYS A 7 18.79 22.44 6.23
C LYS A 7 20.28 22.69 5.94
N ASP A 8 21.16 21.90 6.56
CA ASP A 8 22.62 22.12 6.48
C ASP A 8 23.33 21.21 5.46
N LYS A 9 22.59 20.37 4.73
CA LYS A 9 23.17 19.37 3.82
C LYS A 9 23.41 19.96 2.44
N LYS A 10 24.63 19.78 1.91
CA LYS A 10 25.10 20.40 0.66
C LYS A 10 25.58 19.40 -0.41
N GLU A 11 25.54 18.10 -0.13
CA GLU A 11 26.09 17.08 -1.04
C GLU A 11 25.12 16.63 -2.14
N PHE A 12 23.91 17.18 -2.19
CA PHE A 12 23.01 16.96 -3.32
C PHE A 12 22.23 18.24 -3.59
N TRP A 13 21.76 18.39 -4.83
CA TRP A 13 20.96 19.53 -5.22
C TRP A 13 19.95 19.14 -6.29
N TYR A 14 18.86 19.92 -6.35
CA TYR A 14 17.81 19.75 -7.34
C TYR A 14 18.06 20.68 -8.52
N MET A 15 17.96 20.12 -9.73
CA MET A 15 18.01 20.89 -10.97
C MET A 15 16.58 21.13 -11.47
N SER A 16 16.35 22.32 -12.03
CA SER A 16 15.06 22.66 -12.63
C SER A 16 14.70 21.66 -13.74
N LYS A 17 13.40 21.39 -13.89
CA LYS A 17 12.86 20.56 -14.98
C LYS A 17 13.20 21.13 -16.36
N ASP A 18 13.34 22.45 -16.45
CA ASP A 18 13.60 23.20 -17.69
C ASP A 18 15.10 23.44 -17.92
N ALA A 19 15.97 22.79 -17.13
CA ALA A 19 17.41 22.88 -17.32
C ALA A 19 17.83 22.24 -18.66
N ASN A 20 18.82 22.85 -19.31
CA ASN A 20 19.44 22.31 -20.54
C ASN A 20 19.86 20.84 -20.34
N GLU A 21 19.80 20.03 -21.39
CA GLU A 21 20.08 18.59 -21.29
C GLU A 21 21.45 18.25 -20.71
N SER A 22 22.46 19.09 -20.97
CA SER A 22 23.81 18.97 -20.40
C SER A 22 23.87 19.21 -18.88
N GLN A 23 22.82 19.76 -18.30
CA GLN A 23 22.68 20.09 -16.88
C GLN A 23 21.63 19.24 -16.16
N LYS A 24 20.89 18.38 -16.87
CA LYS A 24 19.87 17.50 -16.26
C LYS A 24 20.53 16.52 -15.29
N GLY A 25 19.90 16.36 -14.14
CA GLY A 25 20.28 15.36 -13.13
C GLY A 25 19.78 13.97 -13.51
N VAL A 26 19.97 13.04 -12.57
CA VAL A 26 19.42 11.69 -12.65
C VAL A 26 17.97 11.72 -12.18
N LYS A 27 17.15 10.88 -12.81
CA LYS A 27 15.74 10.74 -12.46
C LYS A 27 15.35 9.27 -12.40
N ARG A 28 14.81 8.85 -11.27
CA ARG A 28 14.32 7.48 -11.05
C ARG A 28 12.87 7.30 -11.49
N SER A 29 12.05 8.34 -11.35
CA SER A 29 10.61 8.30 -11.62
C SER A 29 10.24 8.87 -12.99
N ASP A 30 9.23 8.30 -13.65
CA ASP A 30 8.68 8.81 -14.91
C ASP A 30 7.89 10.14 -14.77
N LYS A 31 7.71 10.64 -13.54
CA LYS A 31 6.95 11.86 -13.22
C LYS A 31 7.61 13.12 -13.77
N TRP A 32 7.34 13.48 -15.03
CA TRP A 32 7.99 14.58 -15.78
C TRP A 32 8.00 15.94 -15.05
N TRP A 33 7.05 16.18 -14.15
CA TRP A 33 6.93 17.43 -13.38
C TRP A 33 7.88 17.55 -12.17
N LEU A 34 8.52 16.46 -11.72
CA LEU A 34 9.47 16.51 -10.60
C LEU A 34 10.85 17.01 -11.05
N PRO A 35 11.56 17.81 -10.21
CA PRO A 35 12.94 18.18 -10.48
C PRO A 35 13.85 16.96 -10.49
N THR A 36 14.97 17.04 -11.21
CA THR A 36 15.97 15.96 -11.25
C THR A 36 17.01 16.16 -10.16
N VAL A 37 17.54 15.05 -9.62
CA VAL A 37 18.54 15.10 -8.54
C VAL A 37 19.95 15.05 -9.13
N LYS A 38 20.86 15.84 -8.57
CA LYS A 38 22.28 15.78 -8.88
C LYS A 38 23.11 15.63 -7.60
N VAL A 39 24.19 14.89 -7.73
CA VAL A 39 25.18 14.59 -6.68
C VAL A 39 26.60 14.85 -7.23
N PRO A 40 27.62 14.96 -6.37
CA PRO A 40 29.01 15.10 -6.79
C PRO A 40 29.46 13.97 -7.73
N PRO A 41 30.42 14.24 -8.64
CA PRO A 41 31.11 13.19 -9.39
C PRO A 41 31.72 12.16 -8.41
N GLY A 42 31.43 10.88 -8.62
CA GLY A 42 31.84 9.82 -7.68
C GLY A 42 30.84 9.53 -6.55
N GLY A 43 29.74 10.29 -6.46
CA GLY A 43 28.65 10.06 -5.51
C GLY A 43 28.79 10.84 -4.19
N LEU A 44 27.88 10.56 -3.27
CA LEU A 44 27.85 11.06 -1.91
C LEU A 44 28.96 10.45 -1.07
N SER A 45 29.43 11.21 -0.08
CA SER A 45 30.29 10.70 0.99
C SER A 45 29.63 9.53 1.73
N GLU A 46 30.45 8.66 2.32
CA GLU A 46 29.94 7.52 3.08
C GLU A 46 29.10 7.98 4.29
N GLU A 47 29.50 9.08 4.93
CA GLU A 47 28.76 9.71 6.02
C GLU A 47 27.38 10.19 5.55
N SER A 48 27.31 10.96 4.46
CA SER A 48 26.06 11.44 3.90
C SER A 48 25.14 10.30 3.47
N ARG A 49 25.69 9.23 2.88
CA ARG A 49 24.92 8.03 2.51
C ARG A 49 24.32 7.31 3.73
N LYS A 50 25.13 7.04 4.77
CA LYS A 50 24.65 6.44 6.02
C LYS A 50 23.58 7.30 6.67
N TRP A 51 23.77 8.62 6.64
CA TRP A 51 22.79 9.57 7.15
C TRP A 51 21.47 9.55 6.36
N MET A 52 21.52 9.52 5.02
CA MET A 52 20.32 9.41 4.17
C MET A 52 19.55 8.13 4.47
N GLN A 53 20.25 7.00 4.67
CA GLN A 53 19.62 5.74 5.05
C GLN A 53 18.92 5.86 6.42
N LYS A 54 19.55 6.50 7.40
CA LYS A 54 18.92 6.75 8.71
C LYS A 54 17.65 7.60 8.59
N GLN A 55 17.64 8.64 7.75
CA GLN A 55 16.43 9.44 7.52
C GLN A 55 15.34 8.62 6.81
N LYS A 56 15.73 7.77 5.85
CA LYS A 56 14.81 6.84 5.17
C LYS A 56 14.13 5.91 6.17
N ASP A 57 14.90 5.32 7.09
CA ASP A 57 14.37 4.41 8.09
C ASP A 57 13.43 5.11 9.06
N CYS A 58 13.75 6.36 9.45
CA CYS A 58 12.86 7.20 10.26
C CYS A 58 11.54 7.49 9.54
N ALA A 59 11.57 7.93 8.29
CA ALA A 59 10.37 8.17 7.49
C ALA A 59 9.54 6.90 7.30
N ASN A 60 10.19 5.74 7.13
CA ASN A 60 9.53 4.44 7.02
C ASN A 60 8.79 4.03 8.31
N GLN A 61 9.33 4.35 9.48
CA GLN A 61 8.63 4.11 10.75
C GLN A 61 7.36 4.97 10.87
N VAL A 62 7.44 6.25 10.49
CA VAL A 62 6.26 7.14 10.44
C VAL A 62 5.24 6.64 9.44
N LEU A 63 5.67 6.20 8.26
CA LEU A 63 4.82 5.60 7.24
C LEU A 63 4.05 4.40 7.79
N LYS A 64 4.77 3.44 8.39
CA LYS A 64 4.17 2.22 8.98
C LYS A 64 3.17 2.55 10.09
N ALA A 65 3.51 3.47 10.99
CA ALA A 65 2.62 3.89 12.07
C ALA A 65 1.35 4.56 11.54
N SER A 66 1.50 5.46 10.56
CA SER A 66 0.37 6.17 9.94
C SER A 66 -0.56 5.20 9.20
N MET A 67 0.00 4.26 8.43
CA MET A 67 -0.74 3.20 7.74
C MET A 67 -1.45 2.23 8.70
N ALA A 68 -0.93 2.03 9.91
CA ALA A 68 -1.55 1.18 10.92
C ALA A 68 -2.77 1.89 11.52
N ILE A 69 -2.62 3.14 11.93
CA ILE A 69 -3.72 3.97 12.45
C ILE A 69 -4.83 4.12 11.39
N ASN A 70 -4.46 4.43 10.15
CA ASN A 70 -5.44 4.59 9.06
C ASN A 70 -6.24 3.30 8.81
N ALA A 71 -5.57 2.15 8.83
CA ALA A 71 -6.25 0.87 8.67
C ALA A 71 -7.14 0.51 9.87
N GLU A 72 -6.73 0.85 11.09
CA GLU A 72 -7.51 0.58 12.30
C GLU A 72 -8.80 1.41 12.33
N VAL A 73 -8.72 2.72 12.03
CA VAL A 73 -9.91 3.58 11.98
C VAL A 73 -10.86 3.14 10.85
N LEU A 74 -10.33 2.81 9.66
CA LEU A 74 -11.15 2.27 8.57
C LEU A 74 -11.81 0.94 8.92
N ALA A 75 -11.18 0.10 9.74
CA ALA A 75 -11.74 -1.18 10.17
C ALA A 75 -12.96 -1.00 11.08
N ILE A 76 -12.98 0.03 11.93
CA ILE A 76 -14.06 0.31 12.89
C ILE A 76 -15.14 1.27 12.34
N MET A 77 -14.86 2.01 11.26
CA MET A 77 -15.87 2.81 10.57
C MET A 77 -17.04 1.92 10.09
N GLU A 78 -18.26 2.43 10.28
CA GLU A 78 -19.49 1.76 9.87
C GLU A 78 -19.54 1.53 8.35
N ILE A 79 -20.09 0.39 7.93
CA ILE A 79 -20.26 0.08 6.51
C ILE A 79 -21.61 0.68 6.09
N PRO A 80 -21.66 1.57 5.08
CA PRO A 80 -22.90 2.21 4.66
C PRO A 80 -23.95 1.21 4.16
N GLU A 81 -25.23 1.45 4.45
CA GLU A 81 -26.33 0.60 4.02
C GLU A 81 -26.38 0.45 2.50
N ASP A 82 -26.18 1.55 1.75
CA ASP A 82 -26.16 1.53 0.29
C ASP A 82 -25.09 0.57 -0.26
N TYR A 83 -23.90 0.54 0.36
CA TYR A 83 -22.87 -0.42 -0.01
C TYR A 83 -23.35 -1.85 0.25
N LEU A 84 -24.00 -2.11 1.39
CA LEU A 84 -24.53 -3.41 1.77
C LEU A 84 -25.67 -3.89 0.85
N GLU A 85 -26.51 -3.00 0.37
CA GLU A 85 -27.62 -3.30 -0.54
C GLU A 85 -27.14 -3.65 -1.94
N ASN A 86 -26.05 -3.02 -2.39
CA ASN A 86 -25.42 -3.28 -3.68
C ASN A 86 -24.55 -4.55 -3.71
N LEU A 87 -24.32 -5.21 -2.56
CA LEU A 87 -23.57 -6.46 -2.52
C LEU A 87 -24.39 -7.64 -3.12
N PRO A 88 -23.75 -8.53 -3.89
CA PRO A 88 -24.43 -9.72 -4.37
C PRO A 88 -24.80 -10.67 -3.22
N LYS A 89 -25.85 -11.47 -3.43
CA LYS A 89 -26.34 -12.42 -2.42
C LYS A 89 -25.30 -13.50 -2.07
N LYS A 90 -24.37 -13.85 -2.96
CA LYS A 90 -23.33 -14.87 -2.70
C LYS A 90 -21.94 -14.31 -3.03
N SER A 91 -20.96 -14.64 -2.19
CA SER A 91 -19.57 -14.23 -2.41
C SER A 91 -18.97 -14.80 -3.70
N ARG A 92 -19.43 -15.98 -4.14
CA ARG A 92 -19.08 -16.57 -5.44
C ARG A 92 -19.41 -15.66 -6.62
N ASP A 93 -20.52 -14.92 -6.55
CA ASP A 93 -20.94 -14.00 -7.61
C ASP A 93 -20.01 -12.77 -7.66
N ARG A 94 -19.34 -12.43 -6.56
CA ARG A 94 -18.36 -11.33 -6.47
C ARG A 94 -16.94 -11.78 -6.81
N LEU A 95 -16.49 -12.89 -6.24
CA LEU A 95 -15.12 -13.42 -6.41
C LEU A 95 -14.89 -14.02 -7.79
N GLY A 96 -15.95 -14.57 -8.40
CA GLY A 96 -15.82 -15.47 -9.53
C GLY A 96 -15.47 -16.89 -9.10
N GLU A 97 -15.63 -17.81 -10.05
CA GLU A 97 -15.54 -19.25 -9.82
C GLU A 97 -14.18 -19.71 -9.29
N ALA A 98 -13.11 -19.26 -9.95
CA ALA A 98 -11.75 -19.70 -9.67
C ALA A 98 -11.31 -19.27 -8.27
N SER A 99 -11.44 -17.98 -7.94
CA SER A 99 -11.06 -17.45 -6.64
C SER A 99 -11.92 -18.02 -5.52
N TYR A 100 -13.21 -18.22 -5.74
CA TYR A 100 -14.08 -18.87 -4.76
C TYR A 100 -13.64 -20.31 -4.47
N LYS A 101 -13.39 -21.12 -5.50
CA LYS A 101 -12.90 -22.50 -5.33
C LYS A 101 -11.58 -22.54 -4.58
N PHE A 102 -10.66 -21.62 -4.87
CA PHE A 102 -9.37 -21.56 -4.20
C PHE A 102 -9.51 -21.24 -2.70
N ILE A 103 -10.26 -20.19 -2.35
CA ILE A 103 -10.44 -19.76 -0.95
C ILE A 103 -11.19 -20.84 -0.14
N THR A 104 -12.12 -21.55 -0.79
CA THR A 104 -12.97 -22.57 -0.14
C THR A 104 -12.43 -23.99 -0.22
N ALA A 105 -11.22 -24.18 -0.75
CA ALA A 105 -10.57 -25.48 -0.86
C ALA A 105 -10.29 -26.10 0.52
N GLU A 106 -10.09 -27.42 0.58
CA GLU A 106 -9.71 -28.11 1.82
C GLU A 106 -8.38 -27.58 2.34
N PHE A 107 -7.36 -27.56 1.47
CA PHE A 107 -6.06 -26.97 1.71
C PHE A 107 -5.96 -25.59 1.07
N PHE A 108 -5.35 -24.64 1.77
CA PHE A 108 -5.22 -23.27 1.30
C PHE A 108 -3.80 -22.76 1.53
N ASP A 109 -3.16 -22.35 0.45
CA ASP A 109 -1.91 -21.60 0.50
C ASP A 109 -2.16 -20.20 -0.10
N PRO A 110 -1.98 -19.12 0.68
CA PRO A 110 -2.26 -17.78 0.21
C PRO A 110 -1.22 -17.28 -0.81
N GLY A 111 -0.01 -17.84 -0.81
CA GLY A 111 1.02 -17.53 -1.80
C GLY A 111 0.67 -18.06 -3.19
N GLN A 112 0.22 -19.32 -3.28
CA GLN A 112 -0.29 -19.94 -4.48
C GLN A 112 -1.56 -19.25 -4.98
N PHE A 113 -2.45 -18.83 -4.07
CA PHE A 113 -3.62 -18.03 -4.44
C PHE A 113 -3.17 -16.79 -5.22
N LEU A 114 -2.29 -15.96 -4.63
CA LEU A 114 -1.82 -14.74 -5.27
C LEU A 114 -1.04 -15.00 -6.56
N ALA A 115 -0.24 -16.06 -6.60
CA ALA A 115 0.50 -16.45 -7.81
C ALA A 115 -0.42 -16.86 -8.98
N SER A 116 -1.63 -17.34 -8.67
CA SER A 116 -2.65 -17.67 -9.67
C SER A 116 -3.50 -16.48 -10.14
N MET A 117 -3.40 -15.33 -9.47
CA MET A 117 -4.15 -14.12 -9.81
C MET A 117 -3.38 -13.25 -10.80
N ASP A 118 -4.12 -12.54 -11.64
CA ASP A 118 -3.55 -11.52 -12.53
C ASP A 118 -3.29 -10.23 -11.76
N LEU A 119 -2.04 -10.03 -11.35
CA LEU A 119 -1.57 -8.87 -10.59
C LEU A 119 -0.75 -7.91 -11.47
N SER A 120 -0.97 -7.91 -12.79
CA SER A 120 -0.12 -7.19 -13.76
C SER A 120 -0.28 -5.66 -13.72
N SER A 121 -1.29 -5.14 -13.02
CA SER A 121 -1.57 -3.70 -12.95
C SER A 121 -2.26 -3.34 -11.64
N GLU A 122 -2.09 -2.09 -11.22
CA GLU A 122 -2.70 -1.55 -10.01
C GLU A 122 -4.24 -1.73 -9.99
N HIS A 123 -4.90 -1.48 -11.13
CA HIS A 123 -6.35 -1.66 -11.26
C HIS A 123 -6.81 -3.09 -10.99
N LYS A 124 -6.06 -4.10 -11.47
CA LYS A 124 -6.40 -5.51 -11.24
C LYS A 124 -6.18 -5.92 -9.78
N ILE A 125 -5.12 -5.41 -9.16
CA ILE A 125 -4.84 -5.64 -7.74
C ILE A 125 -5.95 -5.01 -6.88
N LEU A 126 -6.37 -3.79 -7.21
CA LEU A 126 -7.45 -3.09 -6.51
C LEU A 126 -8.81 -3.77 -6.71
N ASP A 127 -9.12 -4.27 -7.91
CA ASP A 127 -10.32 -5.06 -8.17
C ASP A 127 -10.33 -6.35 -7.35
N LEU A 128 -9.20 -7.05 -7.25
CA LEU A 128 -9.07 -8.22 -6.37
C LEU A 128 -9.31 -7.84 -4.89
N LYS A 129 -8.69 -6.77 -4.39
CA LYS A 129 -8.93 -6.25 -3.02
C LYS A 129 -10.42 -6.01 -2.78
N ASN A 130 -11.08 -5.28 -3.68
CA ASN A 130 -12.52 -4.98 -3.62
C ASN A 130 -13.39 -6.24 -3.59
N LYS A 131 -13.05 -7.26 -4.37
CA LYS A 131 -13.79 -8.53 -4.40
C LYS A 131 -13.64 -9.32 -3.09
N ILE A 132 -12.45 -9.32 -2.51
CA ILE A 132 -12.15 -10.01 -1.25
C ILE A 132 -12.86 -9.31 -0.07
N GLU A 133 -12.79 -7.99 0.03
CA GLU A 133 -13.47 -7.20 1.07
C GLU A 133 -14.99 -7.38 1.06
N ALA A 134 -15.60 -7.27 -0.13
CA ALA A 134 -17.03 -7.54 -0.31
C ALA A 134 -17.41 -8.96 0.14
N SER A 135 -16.54 -9.94 -0.11
CA SER A 135 -16.80 -11.35 0.25
C SER A 135 -16.74 -11.59 1.76
N ILE A 136 -15.81 -10.95 2.45
CA ILE A 136 -15.74 -10.94 3.92
C ILE A 136 -17.06 -10.44 4.50
N ILE A 137 -17.58 -9.32 3.99
CA ILE A 137 -18.86 -8.74 4.44
C ILE A 137 -20.02 -9.71 4.19
N ILE A 138 -20.07 -10.33 3.01
CA ILE A 138 -21.11 -11.33 2.67
C ILE A 138 -21.05 -12.54 3.60
N TRP A 139 -19.86 -13.03 3.95
CA TRP A 139 -19.73 -14.16 4.89
C TRP A 139 -20.16 -13.78 6.30
N LYS A 140 -19.72 -12.63 6.82
CA LYS A 140 -20.13 -12.09 8.13
C LYS A 140 -21.65 -11.97 8.25
N ARG A 141 -22.32 -11.30 7.29
CA ARG A 141 -23.79 -11.15 7.30
C ARG A 141 -24.52 -12.48 7.34
N LYS A 142 -24.00 -13.49 6.63
CA LYS A 142 -24.63 -14.82 6.58
C LYS A 142 -24.38 -15.65 7.83
N MET A 143 -23.35 -15.35 8.62
CA MET A 143 -23.16 -15.96 9.93
C MET A 143 -24.18 -15.38 10.92
N LEU A 144 -24.29 -14.05 10.99
CA LEU A 144 -25.26 -13.34 11.84
C LEU A 144 -26.72 -13.75 11.56
N GLN A 145 -27.12 -13.86 10.27
CA GLN A 145 -28.47 -14.31 9.88
C GLN A 145 -28.79 -15.78 10.22
N LYS A 146 -27.76 -16.58 10.54
CA LYS A 146 -27.91 -18.00 10.88
C LYS A 146 -27.84 -18.23 12.37
N GLU A 147 -27.06 -17.45 13.11
CA GLU A 147 -27.13 -17.42 14.59
C GLU A 147 -28.55 -17.09 15.05
N SER A 148 -29.24 -16.17 14.37
CA SER A 148 -30.65 -15.85 14.66
C SER A 148 -31.63 -16.98 14.32
N ARG A 149 -31.22 -18.00 13.57
CA ARG A 149 -32.02 -19.17 13.17
C ARG A 149 -31.41 -20.43 13.76
N ALA A 150 -31.63 -20.64 15.06
CA ALA A 150 -31.17 -21.81 15.82
C ALA A 150 -31.50 -23.13 15.07
N SER A 151 -30.51 -23.69 14.39
CA SER A 151 -30.63 -24.92 13.62
C SER A 151 -29.38 -25.77 13.88
N TRP A 152 -29.53 -26.99 14.41
CA TRP A 152 -28.41 -27.86 14.78
C TRP A 152 -27.45 -28.22 13.62
N ASN A 153 -27.90 -28.17 12.36
CA ASN A 153 -27.03 -28.35 11.18
C ASN A 153 -26.27 -27.07 10.76
N SER A 154 -26.26 -26.03 11.59
CA SER A 154 -25.66 -24.72 11.27
C SER A 154 -24.18 -24.61 11.66
N SER A 155 -23.71 -25.32 12.69
CA SER A 155 -22.37 -25.15 13.27
C SER A 155 -21.25 -25.45 12.27
N SER A 156 -21.29 -26.59 11.56
CA SER A 156 -20.25 -26.96 10.58
C SER A 156 -20.20 -26.06 9.33
N LYS A 157 -21.33 -25.41 8.98
CA LYS A 157 -21.38 -24.42 7.88
C LYS A 157 -20.95 -23.03 8.33
N MET A 158 -20.93 -22.78 9.64
CA MET A 158 -20.50 -21.53 10.28
C MET A 158 -18.99 -21.54 10.46
N GLU A 159 -18.43 -22.61 11.02
CA GLU A 159 -16.98 -22.86 11.14
C GLU A 159 -16.28 -22.74 9.77
N LYS A 160 -16.90 -23.30 8.71
CA LYS A 160 -16.36 -23.15 7.34
C LYS A 160 -16.34 -21.70 6.85
N ARG A 161 -17.30 -20.86 7.27
CA ARG A 161 -17.34 -19.44 6.86
C ARG A 161 -16.34 -18.60 7.63
N GLU A 162 -16.13 -18.90 8.91
CA GLU A 162 -15.06 -18.31 9.73
C GLU A 162 -13.71 -18.56 9.08
N LEU A 163 -13.46 -19.81 8.69
CA LEU A 163 -12.24 -20.17 7.95
C LEU A 163 -12.09 -19.39 6.65
N PHE A 164 -13.16 -19.22 5.86
CA PHE A 164 -13.09 -18.45 4.61
C PHE A 164 -12.83 -16.97 4.86
N GLU A 165 -13.43 -16.40 5.91
CA GLU A 165 -13.16 -15.03 6.34
C GLU A 165 -11.70 -14.86 6.76
N GLU A 166 -11.16 -15.76 7.56
CA GLU A 166 -9.77 -15.71 8.01
C GLU A 166 -8.80 -15.78 6.82
N ARG A 167 -9.01 -16.72 5.90
CA ARG A 167 -8.22 -16.83 4.66
C ARG A 167 -8.27 -15.57 3.82
N ALA A 168 -9.45 -14.95 3.70
CA ALA A 168 -9.62 -13.70 2.99
C ALA A 168 -8.88 -12.52 3.67
N LYS A 169 -8.89 -12.45 5.01
CA LYS A 169 -8.09 -11.46 5.76
C LYS A 169 -6.59 -11.65 5.53
N ILE A 170 -6.11 -12.90 5.49
CA ILE A 170 -4.69 -13.21 5.17
C ILE A 170 -4.34 -12.72 3.76
N ILE A 171 -5.22 -12.93 2.78
CA ILE A 171 -5.03 -12.41 1.41
C ILE A 171 -4.92 -10.88 1.41
N LEU A 172 -5.80 -10.17 2.12
CA LEU A 172 -5.73 -8.71 2.22
C LEU A 172 -4.44 -8.23 2.87
N LEU A 173 -3.96 -8.92 3.91
CA LEU A 173 -2.68 -8.62 4.56
C LEU A 173 -1.51 -8.76 3.57
N LEU A 174 -1.48 -9.84 2.78
CA LEU A 174 -0.43 -10.04 1.79
C LEU A 174 -0.49 -9.04 0.64
N ILE A 175 -1.70 -8.64 0.20
CA ILE A 175 -1.86 -7.54 -0.78
C ILE A 175 -1.24 -6.26 -0.20
N LYS A 176 -1.55 -5.89 1.05
CA LYS A 176 -0.99 -4.70 1.70
C LYS A 176 0.54 -4.74 1.81
N GLN A 177 1.11 -5.91 2.09
CA GLN A 177 2.56 -6.10 2.18
C GLN A 177 3.26 -6.00 0.81
N ARG A 178 2.66 -6.55 -0.25
CA ARG A 178 3.24 -6.54 -1.60
C ARG A 178 3.00 -5.22 -2.34
N PHE A 179 1.90 -4.54 -2.04
CA PHE A 179 1.46 -3.33 -2.73
C PHE A 179 1.10 -2.22 -1.72
N PRO A 180 2.10 -1.70 -0.98
CA PRO A 180 1.86 -0.72 0.09
C PRO A 180 1.32 0.63 -0.40
N GLY A 181 1.47 0.94 -1.70
CA GLY A 181 0.97 2.18 -2.32
C GLY A 181 -0.36 2.02 -3.07
N LEU A 182 -1.10 0.92 -2.84
CA LEU A 182 -2.37 0.68 -3.52
C LEU A 182 -3.40 1.76 -3.15
N PRO A 183 -4.19 2.28 -4.10
CA PRO A 183 -5.26 3.23 -3.79
C PRO A 183 -6.29 2.68 -2.79
N GLN A 184 -7.05 3.59 -2.19
CA GLN A 184 -8.17 3.24 -1.31
C GLN A 184 -9.17 2.34 -2.05
N SER A 185 -9.70 1.33 -1.35
CA SER A 185 -10.70 0.45 -1.94
C SER A 185 -12.04 1.14 -2.08
N LEU A 186 -12.94 0.51 -2.84
CA LEU A 186 -14.32 0.97 -2.96
C LEU A 186 -15.01 0.99 -1.59
N LEU A 187 -14.73 -0.02 -0.74
CA LEU A 187 -15.26 -0.06 0.62
C LEU A 187 -14.71 1.10 1.47
N ASP A 188 -13.40 1.34 1.42
CA ASP A 188 -12.74 2.43 2.15
C ASP A 188 -13.35 3.78 1.75
N ILE A 189 -13.51 4.03 0.44
CA ILE A 189 -14.13 5.25 -0.10
C ILE A 189 -15.56 5.42 0.42
N ASN A 190 -16.39 4.37 0.33
CA ASN A 190 -17.79 4.44 0.79
C ASN A 190 -17.89 4.73 2.29
N LYS A 191 -17.02 4.10 3.10
CA LYS A 191 -16.93 4.36 4.54
C LYS A 191 -16.60 5.82 4.83
N ILE A 192 -15.62 6.38 4.13
CA ILE A 192 -15.20 7.77 4.31
C ILE A 192 -16.31 8.73 3.89
N GLU A 193 -16.92 8.53 2.72
CA GLU A 193 -17.95 9.41 2.17
C GLU A 193 -19.23 9.46 3.02
N SER A 194 -19.61 8.33 3.64
CA SER A 194 -20.84 8.23 4.44
C SER A 194 -20.61 8.44 5.93
N ASN A 195 -19.35 8.57 6.38
CA ASN A 195 -19.02 8.68 7.80
C ASN A 195 -19.58 9.97 8.42
N LYS A 196 -20.24 9.82 9.58
CA LYS A 196 -20.80 10.93 10.38
C LYS A 196 -20.03 11.17 11.68
N ASP A 197 -19.07 10.30 12.02
CA ASP A 197 -18.26 10.42 13.22
C ASP A 197 -17.08 11.35 12.98
N VAL A 198 -17.07 12.50 13.67
CA VAL A 198 -16.01 13.52 13.54
C VAL A 198 -14.65 12.99 14.01
N GLY A 199 -14.62 12.15 15.04
CA GLY A 199 -13.40 11.55 15.56
C GLY A 199 -12.77 10.60 14.54
N HIS A 200 -13.57 9.72 13.94
CA HIS A 200 -13.10 8.85 12.86
C HIS A 200 -12.64 9.64 11.62
N ALA A 201 -13.35 10.72 11.26
CA ALA A 201 -12.97 11.57 10.13
C ALA A 201 -11.59 12.22 10.34
N ILE A 202 -11.34 12.74 11.56
CA ILE A 202 -10.04 13.34 11.91
C ILE A 202 -8.95 12.26 11.89
N LEU A 203 -9.17 11.12 12.54
CA LEU A 203 -8.19 10.05 12.61
C LEU A 203 -7.84 9.51 11.22
N GLU A 204 -8.82 9.26 10.36
CA GLU A 204 -8.59 8.78 8.98
C GLU A 204 -7.82 9.80 8.17
N SER A 205 -8.34 11.03 8.07
CA SER A 205 -7.77 12.03 7.18
C SER A 205 -6.37 12.45 7.61
N TYR A 206 -6.14 12.61 8.92
CA TYR A 206 -4.84 13.00 9.45
C TYR A 206 -3.80 11.90 9.29
N SER A 207 -4.15 10.65 9.61
CA SER A 207 -3.24 9.51 9.40
C SER A 207 -2.92 9.30 7.91
N ARG A 208 -3.89 9.48 7.01
CA ARG A 208 -3.66 9.39 5.56
C ARG A 208 -2.75 10.49 5.03
N VAL A 209 -2.89 11.73 5.51
CA VAL A 209 -1.99 12.82 5.13
C VAL A 209 -0.56 12.54 5.61
N LEU A 210 -0.39 12.03 6.83
CA LEU A 210 0.92 11.65 7.35
C LEU A 210 1.54 10.48 6.58
N GLU A 211 0.75 9.49 6.21
CA GLU A 211 1.16 8.39 5.33
C GLU A 211 1.68 8.92 3.99
N SER A 212 0.90 9.77 3.31
CA SER A 212 1.28 10.37 2.03
C SER A 212 2.55 11.22 2.14
N LEU A 213 2.69 12.00 3.21
CA LEU A 213 3.88 12.82 3.45
C LEU A 213 5.11 11.95 3.68
N ALA A 214 5.02 10.94 4.56
CA ALA A 214 6.12 10.03 4.85
C ALA A 214 6.57 9.28 3.59
N ASN A 215 5.64 8.78 2.78
CA ASN A 215 5.94 8.14 1.49
C ASN A 215 6.61 9.12 0.52
N THR A 216 6.18 10.38 0.47
CA THR A 216 6.79 11.42 -0.37
C THR A 216 8.24 11.66 0.05
N VAL A 217 8.51 11.81 1.35
CA VAL A 217 9.87 12.00 1.88
C VAL A 217 10.76 10.80 1.57
N MET A 218 10.25 9.56 1.75
CA MET A 218 10.99 8.37 1.37
C MET A 218 11.35 8.35 -0.12
N ASN A 219 10.40 8.66 -1.00
CA ASN A 219 10.65 8.70 -2.44
C ASN A 219 11.74 9.72 -2.80
N CYS A 220 11.71 10.92 -2.20
CA CYS A 220 12.76 11.91 -2.42
C CYS A 220 14.14 11.42 -1.95
N ILE A 221 14.21 10.72 -0.80
CA ILE A 221 15.46 10.13 -0.32
C ILE A 221 15.96 9.04 -1.27
N GLU A 222 15.06 8.19 -1.77
CA GLU A 222 15.41 7.14 -2.72
C GLU A 222 15.87 7.70 -4.07
N ASP A 223 15.30 8.82 -4.53
CA ASP A 223 15.75 9.50 -5.75
C ASP A 223 17.20 9.98 -5.63
N VAL A 224 17.58 10.49 -4.45
CA VAL A 224 18.96 10.91 -4.16
C VAL A 224 19.90 9.71 -4.06
N LEU A 225 19.50 8.64 -3.37
CA LEU A 225 20.31 7.42 -3.27
C LEU A 225 20.51 6.75 -4.63
N TYR A 226 19.49 6.77 -5.49
CA TYR A 226 19.61 6.29 -6.86
C TYR A 226 20.57 7.13 -7.70
N ALA A 227 20.50 8.46 -7.61
CA ALA A 227 21.45 9.35 -8.29
C ALA A 227 22.90 9.09 -7.83
N ASP A 228 23.10 8.81 -6.55
CA ASP A 228 24.39 8.39 -5.98
C ASP A 228 24.90 7.06 -6.56
N GLU A 229 24.05 6.03 -6.66
CA GLU A 229 24.42 4.76 -7.28
C GLU A 229 24.84 4.93 -8.75
N VAL A 230 24.08 5.71 -9.52
CA VAL A 230 24.39 6.02 -10.93
C VAL A 230 25.72 6.75 -11.06
N ALA A 231 25.99 7.74 -10.19
CA ALA A 231 27.24 8.51 -10.21
C ALA A 231 28.45 7.62 -9.89
N LYS A 232 28.32 6.69 -8.95
CA LYS A 232 29.39 5.74 -8.58
C LYS A 232 29.70 4.74 -9.68
N THR A 233 28.66 4.15 -10.30
CA THR A 233 28.86 3.24 -11.43
C THR A 233 29.57 3.96 -12.56
N SER A 234 29.14 5.19 -12.88
CA SER A 234 29.76 6.02 -13.92
C SER A 234 31.23 6.37 -13.62
N ALA A 235 31.59 6.57 -12.36
CA ALA A 235 32.96 6.83 -11.95
C ALA A 235 33.83 5.57 -12.10
N ALA A 236 33.31 4.41 -11.66
CA ALA A 236 34.01 3.12 -11.79
C ALA A 236 34.27 2.73 -13.26
N THR A 237 33.33 3.03 -14.18
CA THR A 237 33.52 2.74 -15.61
C THR A 237 34.54 3.66 -16.29
N LYS A 238 34.88 4.80 -15.69
CA LYS A 238 35.90 5.74 -16.19
C LYS A 238 37.29 5.49 -15.61
N SER A 239 37.42 4.55 -14.67
CA SER A 239 38.68 4.16 -14.03
C SER A 239 39.42 2.92 -14.59
N PRO A 240 39.06 2.27 -15.72
CA PRO A 240 39.93 1.27 -16.32
C PRO A 240 40.91 1.97 -17.30
N ASP A 241 42.07 2.34 -16.77
CA ASP A 241 43.39 2.44 -17.43
C ASP A 241 44.28 3.45 -16.70
N ASN A 242 45.06 2.95 -15.74
CA ASN A 242 46.32 3.52 -15.29
C ASN A 242 47.17 2.41 -14.67
#